data_AF-A0A517QJP1-F1
#
_entry.id   AF-A0A517QJP1-F1
#
_cell.length_a   1.000
_cell.length_b   1.000
_cell.length_c   1.000
_cell.angle_alpha   90.00
_cell.angle_beta   90.00
_cell.angle_gamma   90.00
#
_symmetry.space_group_name_H-M   'P 1'
#
loop_
_entity.id
_entity.type
_entity.pdbx_description
1 polymer ?
#
loop_
_entity_poly.entity_id
_entity_poly.type
_entity_poly.pdbx_seq_one_letter_code
_entity_poly.pdbx_strand_id
1 'polypeptide(L)' 'MAKKKAAVKKSPSLTEIYDTVAGKADTAKLQINAAETKRVLACFFDALEDYSAADAMDIIAKGLKAAQKRRR' A
#
# COMPACT_ATOMS: atom_id res chain seq x y z
N MET A 1 36.49 18.79 -6.88
CA MET A 1 35.07 18.62 -7.29
C MET A 1 34.55 17.31 -6.69
N ALA A 2 33.92 17.37 -5.50
CA ALA A 2 33.37 16.18 -4.85
C ALA A 2 32.04 15.78 -5.54
N LYS A 3 32.01 14.60 -6.16
CA LYS A 3 30.79 14.03 -6.76
C LYS A 3 29.78 13.74 -5.63
N LYS A 4 28.70 14.53 -5.56
CA LYS A 4 27.51 14.19 -4.75
C LYS A 4 26.95 12.85 -5.27
N LYS A 5 27.01 11.79 -4.46
CA LYS A 5 26.26 10.55 -4.71
C LYS A 5 24.77 10.89 -4.71
N ALA A 6 24.12 10.73 -5.86
CA ALA A 6 22.67 10.75 -5.92
C ALA A 6 22.14 9.64 -5.01
N ALA A 7 21.27 9.99 -4.07
CA ALA A 7 20.60 9.02 -3.23
C ALA A 7 19.78 8.08 -4.13
N VAL A 8 20.16 6.81 -4.17
CA VAL A 8 19.38 5.77 -4.83
C VAL A 8 18.02 5.75 -4.13
N LYS A 9 16.96 6.23 -4.80
CA LYS A 9 15.58 6.03 -4.34
C LYS A 9 15.38 4.53 -4.26
N LYS A 10 15.42 3.99 -3.03
CA LYS A 10 15.07 2.61 -2.75
C LYS A 10 13.66 2.39 -3.29
N SER A 11 13.50 1.44 -4.21
CA SER A 11 12.16 1.03 -4.66
C SER A 11 11.37 0.65 -3.40
N PRO A 12 10.19 1.26 -3.16
CA PRO A 12 9.44 0.97 -1.95
C PRO A 12 9.14 -0.53 -1.91
N SER A 13 9.50 -1.17 -0.81
CA SER A 13 9.23 -2.59 -0.61
C SER A 13 7.77 -2.82 -0.21
N LEU A 14 7.26 -4.03 -0.47
CA LEU A 14 5.94 -4.46 -0.01
C LEU A 14 5.77 -4.23 1.51
N THR A 15 6.81 -4.55 2.28
CA THR A 15 6.84 -4.34 3.74
C THR A 15 6.72 -2.87 4.13
N GLU A 16 7.42 -1.96 3.45
CA GLU A 16 7.33 -0.52 3.73
C GLU A 16 5.93 0.04 3.43
N ILE A 17 5.25 -0.48 2.40
CA ILE A 17 3.84 -0.14 2.14
C ILE A 17 2.96 -0.64 3.28
N TYR A 18 3.16 -1.87 3.76
CA TYR A 18 2.36 -2.42 4.85
C TYR A 18 2.51 -1.61 6.14
N ASP A 19 3.74 -1.23 6.49
CA ASP A 19 4.01 -0.40 7.66
C ASP A 19 3.39 1.00 7.50
N THR A 20 3.43 1.57 6.30
CA THR A 20 2.76 2.85 6.00
C THR A 20 1.25 2.75 6.16
N VAL A 21 0.63 1.66 5.70
CA VAL A 21 -0.82 1.45 5.83
C VAL A 21 -1.18 1.24 7.30
N ALA A 22 -0.40 0.46 8.05
CA ALA A 22 -0.59 0.28 9.49
C ALA A 22 -0.59 1.63 10.22
N GLY A 23 0.40 2.50 9.95
CA GLY A 23 0.45 3.83 10.57
C GLY A 23 -0.69 4.78 10.14
N LYS A 24 -1.31 4.58 8.97
CA LYS A 24 -2.49 5.36 8.53
C LYS A 24 -3.81 4.80 9.07
N ALA A 25 -3.86 3.50 9.30
CA ALA A 25 -5.03 2.81 9.83
C ALA A 25 -5.11 2.90 11.35
N ASP A 26 -3.96 3.09 12.02
CA ASP A 26 -3.84 3.39 13.44
C ASP A 26 -4.48 4.74 13.76
N THR A 27 -5.78 4.69 13.99
CA THR A 27 -6.59 5.84 14.37
C THR A 27 -7.29 5.46 15.67
N ALA A 28 -7.53 6.43 16.56
CA ALA A 28 -8.11 6.16 17.88
C ALA A 28 -9.48 5.44 17.87
N LYS A 29 -10.15 5.38 16.71
CA LYS A 29 -11.44 4.68 16.51
C LYS A 29 -11.31 3.30 15.87
N LEU A 30 -10.13 2.91 15.36
CA LEU A 30 -9.87 1.58 14.83
C LEU A 30 -8.95 0.84 15.81
N GLN A 31 -9.44 -0.28 16.34
CA GLN A 31 -8.60 -1.22 17.09
C GLN A 31 -8.02 -2.27 16.14
N ILE A 32 -7.20 -1.84 15.19
CA ILE A 32 -6.44 -2.75 14.33
C ILE A 32 -4.96 -2.59 14.61
N ASN A 33 -4.28 -3.68 14.93
CA ASN A 33 -2.84 -3.66 15.15
C ASN A 33 -2.07 -3.79 13.82
N ALA A 34 -0.76 -3.53 13.85
CA ALA A 34 0.08 -3.58 12.65
C ALA A 34 0.15 -4.99 12.01
N ALA A 35 0.07 -6.06 12.83
CA ALA A 35 0.10 -7.44 12.33
C ALA A 35 -1.21 -7.82 11.62
N GLU A 36 -2.35 -7.40 12.16
CA GLU A 36 -3.66 -7.54 11.54
C GLU A 36 -3.75 -6.76 10.24
N THR A 37 -3.22 -5.53 10.23
CA THR A 37 -3.17 -4.72 8.99
C THR A 37 -2.36 -5.41 7.89
N LYS A 38 -1.22 -6.01 8.25
CA LYS A 38 -0.41 -6.82 7.33
C LYS A 38 -1.18 -8.02 6.78
N ARG A 39 -1.94 -8.72 7.63
CA ARG A 39 -2.79 -9.86 7.20
C ARG A 39 -3.89 -9.41 6.25
N VAL A 40 -4.58 -8.31 6.55
CA VAL A 40 -5.64 -7.77 5.68
C VAL A 40 -5.08 -7.42 4.29
N LEU A 41 -3.88 -6.81 4.24
CA LEU A 41 -3.23 -6.50 2.97
C LEU A 41 -2.79 -7.75 2.20
N ALA A 42 -2.31 -8.79 2.89
CA ALA A 42 -2.01 -10.08 2.26
C ALA A 42 -3.27 -10.69 1.63
N CYS A 43 -4.37 -10.80 2.40
CA CYS A 43 -5.64 -11.30 1.89
C CYS A 43 -6.19 -10.46 0.73
N PHE A 44 -5.90 -9.15 0.69
CA PHE A 44 -6.28 -8.30 -0.44
C PHE A 44 -5.54 -8.70 -1.72
N PHE A 45 -4.25 -9.02 -1.64
CA PHE A 45 -3.50 -9.52 -2.81
C PHE A 45 -3.89 -10.95 -3.18
N ASP A 46 -4.17 -11.81 -2.20
CA ASP A 46 -4.69 -13.16 -2.45
C ASP A 46 -6.02 -13.08 -3.22
N ALA A 47 -6.93 -12.16 -2.83
CA ALA A 47 -8.18 -11.93 -3.55
C ALA A 47 -7.97 -11.34 -4.96
N LEU A 48 -6.86 -10.64 -5.21
CA LEU A 48 -6.51 -10.16 -6.55
C LEU A 48 -5.90 -11.25 -7.43
N GLU A 49 -5.32 -12.30 -6.85
CA GLU A 49 -4.73 -13.44 -7.57
C GLU A 49 -5.79 -14.24 -8.34
N ASP A 50 -7.04 -14.26 -7.86
CA ASP A 50 -8.16 -14.92 -8.54
C ASP A 50 -8.57 -14.24 -9.86
N TYR A 51 -8.03 -13.04 -10.15
CA TYR A 51 -8.34 -12.27 -11.36
C TYR A 51 -7.21 -12.32 -12.39
N SER A 52 -7.53 -11.99 -13.64
CA SER A 52 -6.49 -11.72 -14.63
C SER A 52 -5.64 -10.52 -14.20
N ALA A 53 -4.36 -10.50 -14.60
CA ALA A 53 -3.46 -9.41 -14.25
C ALA A 53 -3.99 -8.04 -14.72
N ALA A 54 -4.72 -7.99 -15.84
CA ALA A 54 -5.34 -6.78 -16.35
C ALA A 54 -6.46 -6.28 -15.43
N ASP A 55 -7.35 -7.19 -14.99
CA ASP A 55 -8.48 -6.85 -14.13
C ASP A 55 -8.01 -6.46 -12.72
N ALA A 56 -7.03 -7.18 -12.17
CA ALA A 56 -6.43 -6.86 -10.88
C ALA A 56 -5.84 -5.44 -10.86
N MET A 57 -5.14 -5.05 -11.93
CA MET A 57 -4.58 -3.70 -12.07
C MET A 57 -5.66 -2.62 -12.27
N ASP A 58 -6.76 -2.95 -12.97
CA ASP A 58 -7.91 -2.04 -13.09
C ASP A 58 -8.61 -1.81 -11.73
N ILE A 59 -8.75 -2.85 -10.91
CA ILE A 59 -9.25 -2.75 -9.52
C ILE A 59 -8.36 -1.81 -8.69
N ILE A 60 -7.03 -1.99 -8.77
CA ILE A 60 -6.08 -1.10 -8.08
C ILE A 60 -6.25 0.34 -8.58
N ALA A 61 -6.36 0.56 -9.90
CA ALA A 61 -6.55 1.90 -10.48
C ALA A 61 -7.85 2.56 -9.99
N LYS A 62 -8.95 1.80 -9.91
CA LYS A 62 -10.22 2.26 -9.32
C LYS A 62 -10.06 2.62 -7.84
N GLY A 63 -9.37 1.79 -7.07
CA GLY A 63 -9.05 2.05 -5.66
C GLY A 63 -8.25 3.34 -5.46
N LEU A 64 -7.25 3.60 -6.31
CA LEU A 64 -6.46 4.83 -6.28
C LEU A 64 -7.31 6.07 -6.59
N LYS A 65 -8.22 6.01 -7.58
CA LYS A 65 -9.16 7.10 -7.87
C LYS A 65 -10.07 7.40 -6.68
N ALA A 66 -10.57 6.38 -5.99
CA ALA A 66 -11.36 6.55 -4.78
C ALA A 66 -10.55 7.16 -3.62
N ALA A 67 -9.28 6.77 -3.46
CA ALA A 67 -8.37 7.35 -2.48
C ALA A 67 -8.08 8.84 -2.76
N GLN A 68 -7.91 9.22 -4.03
CA GLN A 68 -7.74 10.63 -4.41
C GLN A 68 -8.96 11.48 -4.01
N LYS A 69 -10.17 10.95 -4.17
CA LYS A 69 -11.40 11.65 -3.75
C LYS A 69 -11.48 11.86 -2.23
N ARG A 70 -11.04 10.90 -1.41
CA ARG A 70 -11.01 11.04 0.06
C ARG A 70 -10.00 12.06 0.58
N ARG A 71 -8.98 12.38 -0.22
CA ARG A 71 -7.92 13.32 0.16
C ARG A 71 -8.31 14.78 -0.10
N ARG A 72 -9.39 15.03 -0.84
CA ARG A 72 -9.97 16.36 -1.08
C ARG A 72 -11.21 16.55 -0.23
#